data_AF-A0A957EKV5-F1
#
_entry.id   AF-A0A957EKV5-F1
#
_cell.length_a   1.000
_cell.length_b   1.000
_cell.length_c   1.000
_cell.angle_alpha   90.00
_cell.angle_beta   90.00
_cell.angle_gamma   90.00
#
_symmetry.space_group_name_H-M   'P 1'
#
loop_
_entity.id
_entity.type
_entity.pdbx_description
1 polymer ?
#
loop_
_entity_poly.entity_id
_entity_poly.type
_entity_poly.pdbx_seq_one_letter_code
_entity_poly.pdbx_strand_id
1 'polypeptide(L)'
;LCLPDPNAFDGPVRVRGLNEKEWREVPLTHEYTSNNRGLGVADMAFALRNGRSHRANGEMAYHVLDVMHGVLEASSSGRHVEVESDCERPLPLPTDLPAYQLDA
;
A
#
# COMPACT_ATOMS: atom_id res chain seq x y z
N LEU A 1 15.82 2.43 9.26
CA LEU A 1 14.79 1.51 8.74
C LEU A 1 15.49 0.45 7.89
N CYS A 2 15.12 -0.81 8.04
CA CYS A 2 15.56 -1.91 7.19
C CYS A 2 14.31 -2.68 6.75
N LEU A 3 14.14 -2.78 5.44
CA LEU A 3 13.01 -3.43 4.79
C LEU A 3 13.51 -4.73 4.14
N PRO A 4 12.67 -5.79 4.11
CA PRO A 4 13.02 -7.01 3.41
C PRO A 4 12.92 -6.86 1.88
N ASP A 5 13.17 -7.93 1.15
CA ASP A 5 13.07 -7.94 -0.32
C ASP A 5 11.66 -7.52 -0.78
N PRO A 6 11.53 -6.40 -1.51
CA PRO A 6 10.24 -5.89 -1.94
C PRO A 6 9.55 -6.81 -2.97
N ASN A 7 10.24 -7.79 -3.56
CA ASN A 7 9.65 -8.71 -4.53
C ASN A 7 8.93 -9.89 -3.90
N ALA A 8 9.36 -10.30 -2.71
CA ALA A 8 8.87 -11.48 -2.01
C ALA A 8 7.85 -11.16 -0.91
N PHE A 9 7.87 -9.91 -0.40
CA PHE A 9 6.97 -9.41 0.66
C PHE A 9 7.04 -10.24 1.96
N ASP A 10 8.12 -10.99 2.14
CA ASP A 10 8.39 -11.83 3.29
C ASP A 10 9.45 -11.19 4.19
N GLY A 11 9.64 -11.74 5.38
CA GLY A 11 10.71 -11.32 6.29
C GLY A 11 10.39 -10.10 7.18
N PRO A 12 11.24 -9.85 8.19
CA PRO A 12 10.94 -8.88 9.23
C PRO A 12 11.21 -7.45 8.79
N VAL A 13 10.30 -6.53 9.15
CA VAL A 13 10.59 -5.10 9.15
C VAL A 13 11.41 -4.79 10.39
N ARG A 14 12.52 -4.05 10.22
CA ARG A 14 13.41 -3.69 11.33
C ARG A 14 13.56 -2.18 11.44
N VAL A 15 13.52 -1.68 12.66
CA VAL A 15 13.80 -0.27 12.97
C VAL A 15 14.97 -0.17 13.93
N ARG A 16 15.71 0.93 13.82
CA ARG A 16 16.79 1.30 14.72
C ARG A 16 16.74 2.79 14.90
N GLY A 17 16.47 3.23 16.11
CA GLY A 17 16.47 4.64 16.50
C GLY A 17 17.86 5.26 16.45
N LEU A 18 17.93 6.59 16.47
CA LEU A 18 19.18 7.34 16.37
C LEU A 18 20.24 6.92 17.41
N ASN A 19 19.79 6.60 18.62
CA ASN A 19 20.65 6.21 19.75
C ASN A 19 20.62 4.70 20.07
N GLU A 20 19.99 3.89 19.21
CA GLU A 20 19.91 2.44 19.40
C GLU A 20 21.09 1.77 18.67
N LYS A 21 21.75 0.84 19.37
CA LYS A 21 22.83 0.02 18.80
C LYS A 21 22.27 -1.18 18.02
N GLU A 22 21.20 -1.77 18.53
CA GLU A 22 20.58 -2.97 17.97
C GLU A 22 19.35 -2.64 17.13
N TRP A 23 19.09 -3.49 16.14
CA TRP A 23 17.83 -3.47 15.40
C TRP A 23 16.74 -4.17 16.20
N ARG A 24 15.53 -3.62 16.18
CA ARG A 24 14.33 -4.29 16.69
C ARG A 24 13.38 -4.65 15.55
N GLU A 25 12.82 -5.85 15.61
CA GLU A 25 11.80 -6.29 14.67
C GLU A 25 10.46 -5.65 15.01
N VAL A 26 9.73 -5.24 13.97
CA VAL A 26 8.39 -4.72 14.06
C VAL A 26 7.44 -5.85 13.67
N PRO A 27 6.48 -6.22 14.55
CA PRO A 27 5.50 -7.25 14.22
C PRO A 27 4.72 -6.90 12.96
N LEU A 28 4.58 -7.89 12.07
CA LEU A 28 3.65 -7.79 10.94
C LEU A 28 2.22 -7.91 11.48
N THR A 29 1.33 -7.05 11.01
CA THR A 29 -0.03 -6.91 11.55
C THR A 29 -1.12 -7.49 10.66
N HIS A 30 -0.76 -8.04 9.50
CA HIS A 30 -1.67 -8.61 8.51
C HIS A 30 -1.19 -10.00 8.09
N GLU A 31 -2.11 -10.91 7.81
CA GLU A 31 -1.82 -12.32 7.46
C GLU A 31 -1.10 -12.50 6.12
N TYR A 32 -1.25 -11.57 5.18
CA TYR A 32 -0.73 -11.70 3.81
C TYR A 32 0.78 -11.35 3.70
N THR A 33 1.64 -12.05 4.44
CA THR A 33 3.09 -11.78 4.58
C THR A 33 3.97 -12.53 3.57
N SER A 34 3.41 -12.85 2.41
CA SER A 34 4.08 -13.60 1.34
C SER A 34 3.62 -13.09 -0.02
N ASN A 35 4.04 -13.75 -1.10
CA ASN A 35 3.69 -13.36 -2.46
C ASN A 35 2.18 -13.56 -2.76
N ASN A 36 1.40 -12.50 -2.51
CA ASN A 36 -0.07 -12.46 -2.68
C ASN A 36 -0.51 -11.48 -3.77
N ARG A 37 0.16 -11.49 -4.93
CA ARG A 37 -0.09 -10.54 -6.04
C ARG A 37 -1.53 -10.52 -6.58
N GLY A 38 -2.32 -11.56 -6.33
CA GLY A 38 -3.73 -11.64 -6.69
C GLY A 38 -4.69 -10.91 -5.74
N LEU A 39 -4.23 -10.43 -4.59
CA LEU A 39 -5.09 -9.88 -3.53
C LEU A 39 -5.94 -8.69 -3.99
N GLY A 40 -5.36 -7.78 -4.80
CA GLY A 40 -6.10 -6.63 -5.32
C GLY A 40 -7.25 -7.00 -6.27
N VAL A 41 -7.05 -8.03 -7.10
CA VAL A 41 -8.11 -8.53 -8.01
C VAL A 41 -9.16 -9.30 -7.22
N ALA A 42 -8.76 -10.04 -6.18
CA ALA A 42 -9.69 -10.71 -5.29
C ALA A 42 -10.58 -9.69 -4.53
N ASP A 43 -9.99 -8.63 -3.96
CA ASP A 43 -10.73 -7.52 -3.33
C ASP A 43 -11.70 -6.88 -4.31
N MET A 44 -11.27 -6.64 -5.56
CA MET A 44 -12.12 -6.08 -6.60
C MET A 44 -13.33 -6.98 -6.90
N ALA A 45 -13.11 -8.26 -7.15
CA ALA A 45 -14.19 -9.21 -7.44
C ALA A 45 -15.17 -9.33 -6.25
N PHE A 46 -14.65 -9.34 -5.03
CA PHE A 46 -15.45 -9.42 -3.82
C PHE A 46 -16.27 -8.14 -3.60
N ALA A 47 -15.66 -6.98 -3.75
CA ALA A 47 -16.31 -5.67 -3.64
C ALA A 47 -17.47 -5.52 -4.62
N LEU A 48 -17.27 -5.92 -5.87
CA LEU A 48 -18.31 -5.91 -6.91
C LEU A 48 -19.51 -6.80 -6.55
N ARG A 49 -19.27 -7.95 -5.89
CA ARG A 49 -20.35 -8.86 -5.46
C ARG A 49 -21.11 -8.33 -4.24
N ASN A 50 -20.46 -7.55 -3.37
CA ASN A 50 -21.04 -7.06 -2.11
C ASN A 50 -21.50 -5.59 -2.18
N GLY A 51 -21.26 -4.90 -3.30
CA GLY A 51 -21.71 -3.52 -3.49
C GLY A 51 -20.90 -2.47 -2.73
N ARG A 52 -19.63 -2.74 -2.41
CA ARG A 52 -18.69 -1.75 -1.85
C ARG A 52 -17.68 -1.30 -2.89
N SER A 53 -17.04 -0.15 -2.65
CA SER A 53 -15.87 0.27 -3.44
C SER A 53 -14.71 -0.68 -3.19
N HIS A 54 -14.03 -1.08 -4.27
CA HIS A 54 -12.77 -1.82 -4.15
C HIS A 54 -11.61 -0.87 -3.83
N ARG A 55 -10.60 -1.38 -3.13
CA ARG A 55 -9.50 -0.54 -2.60
C ARG A 55 -8.60 0.00 -3.71
N ALA A 56 -8.31 -0.84 -4.71
CA ALA A 56 -7.55 -0.45 -5.89
C ALA A 56 -8.49 0.03 -7.00
N ASN A 57 -9.23 1.11 -6.75
CA ASN A 57 -10.18 1.69 -7.72
C ASN A 57 -9.53 2.66 -8.71
N GLY A 58 -10.33 3.07 -9.71
CA GLY A 58 -9.88 3.97 -10.77
C GLY A 58 -9.51 5.36 -10.29
N GLU A 59 -10.21 5.90 -9.29
CA GLU A 59 -9.92 7.23 -8.73
C GLU A 59 -8.58 7.25 -8.00
N MET A 60 -8.31 6.24 -7.17
CA MET A 60 -6.99 6.03 -6.55
C MET A 60 -5.90 5.84 -7.60
N ALA A 61 -6.15 5.03 -8.63
CA ALA A 61 -5.18 4.81 -9.70
C ALA A 61 -4.86 6.10 -10.48
N TYR A 62 -5.87 6.92 -10.76
CA TYR A 62 -5.69 8.22 -11.39
C TYR A 62 -4.90 9.17 -10.50
N HIS A 63 -5.21 9.23 -9.20
CA HIS A 63 -4.47 10.07 -8.27
C HIS A 63 -2.98 9.66 -8.18
N VAL A 64 -2.68 8.37 -8.12
CA VAL A 64 -1.30 7.87 -8.17
C VAL A 64 -0.61 8.28 -9.47
N LEU A 65 -1.30 8.18 -10.61
CA LEU A 65 -0.75 8.59 -11.90
C LEU A 65 -0.41 10.09 -11.92
N ASP A 66 -1.31 10.94 -11.42
CA ASP A 66 -1.09 12.39 -11.34
C ASP A 66 0.12 12.72 -10.45
N VAL A 67 0.24 12.08 -9.28
CA VAL A 67 1.42 12.22 -8.41
C VAL A 67 2.70 11.80 -9.14
N MET A 68 2.69 10.69 -9.88
CA MET A 68 3.85 10.24 -10.66
C MET A 68 4.24 11.26 -11.74
N HIS A 69 3.26 11.85 -12.42
CA HIS A 69 3.49 12.93 -13.38
C HIS A 69 4.05 14.19 -12.70
N GLY A 70 3.48 14.59 -11.57
CA GLY A 70 3.94 15.74 -10.78
C GLY A 70 5.40 15.61 -10.32
N VAL A 71 5.85 14.40 -9.95
CA VAL A 71 7.26 14.13 -9.61
C VAL A 71 8.18 14.37 -10.82
N LEU A 72 7.78 13.93 -12.01
CA LEU A 72 8.56 14.14 -13.24
C LEU A 72 8.59 15.62 -13.64
N GLU A 73 7.46 16.30 -13.54
CA GLU A 73 7.36 17.74 -13.82
C GLU A 73 8.18 18.58 -12.84
N ALA A 74 8.09 18.29 -11.55
CA ALA A 74 8.87 18.99 -10.51
C ALA A 74 10.38 18.82 -10.74
N SER A 75 10.81 17.59 -11.08
CA SER A 75 12.21 17.28 -11.39
C SER A 75 12.72 18.04 -12.61
N SER A 76 11.97 18.00 -13.72
CA SER A 76 12.37 18.65 -14.98
C SER A 76 12.34 20.18 -14.91
N SER A 77 11.41 20.75 -14.14
CA SER A 77 11.24 22.20 -14.03
C SER A 77 11.97 22.84 -12.85
N GLY A 78 12.50 22.05 -11.91
CA GLY A 78 13.18 22.52 -10.71
C GLY A 78 12.26 23.27 -9.74
N ARG A 79 10.94 23.01 -9.78
CA ARG A 79 9.92 23.72 -9.00
C ARG A 79 9.05 22.75 -8.23
N HIS A 80 8.35 23.28 -7.23
CA HIS A 80 7.25 22.57 -6.61
C HIS A 80 6.05 22.52 -7.56
N VAL A 81 5.40 21.36 -7.64
CA VAL A 81 4.20 21.12 -8.45
C VAL A 81 3.09 20.66 -7.50
N GLU A 82 1.92 21.29 -7.63
CA GLU A 82 0.72 20.92 -6.89
C GLU A 82 0.04 19.73 -7.60
N VAL A 83 -0.46 18.78 -6.82
CA VAL A 83 -1.22 17.62 -7.33
C VAL A 83 -2.68 18.02 -7.33
N GLU A 84 -3.32 18.04 -8.51
CA GLU A 84 -4.69 18.56 -8.66
C GLU A 84 -5.76 17.49 -8.45
N SER A 85 -5.41 16.21 -8.68
CA SER A 85 -6.31 15.10 -8.41
C SER A 85 -6.46 14.82 -6.92
N ASP A 86 -7.59 14.20 -6.57
CA ASP A 86 -7.87 13.66 -5.24
C ASP A 86 -8.60 12.32 -5.38
N CYS A 87 -8.64 11.53 -4.31
CA CYS A 87 -9.41 10.29 -4.25
C CYS A 87 -9.84 9.98 -2.82
N GLU A 88 -10.96 9.26 -2.66
CA GLU A 88 -11.31 8.73 -1.35
C GLU A 88 -10.23 7.72 -0.91
N ARG A 89 -9.66 7.95 0.28
CA ARG A 89 -8.68 7.04 0.84
C ARG A 89 -9.36 5.72 1.21
N PRO A 90 -9.03 4.59 0.55
CA PRO A 90 -9.64 3.31 0.86
C PRO A 90 -9.24 2.82 2.26
N LEU A 91 -10.15 2.11 2.91
CA LEU A 91 -9.86 1.46 4.19
C LEU A 91 -8.73 0.43 4.04
N PRO A 92 -7.83 0.29 5.02
CA PRO A 92 -6.87 -0.81 5.02
C PRO A 92 -7.58 -2.16 5.14
N LEU A 93 -6.87 -3.25 4.86
CA LEU A 93 -7.35 -4.58 5.26
C LEU A 93 -7.38 -4.68 6.80
N PRO A 94 -8.39 -5.34 7.40
CA PRO A 94 -8.39 -5.60 8.82
C PRO A 94 -7.18 -6.43 9.26
N THR A 95 -6.68 -6.16 10.47
CA THR A 95 -5.52 -6.87 11.05
C THR A 95 -5.88 -8.26 11.58
N ASP A 96 -7.16 -8.51 11.85
CA ASP A 96 -7.72 -9.77 12.37
C ASP A 96 -8.40 -10.61 11.27
N LEU A 97 -8.18 -10.26 10.00
CA LEU A 97 -8.75 -10.97 8.86
C LEU A 97 -8.10 -12.35 8.70
N PRO A 98 -8.87 -13.45 8.74
CA PRO A 98 -8.30 -14.79 8.53
C PRO A 98 -7.71 -14.93 7.13
N ALA A 99 -6.72 -15.83 7.00
CA ALA A 99 -6.13 -16.16 5.71
C ALA A 99 -7.20 -16.52 4.66
N TYR A 100 -7.05 -15.95 3.46
CA TYR A 100 -7.93 -16.15 2.30
C TYR A 100 -9.37 -15.61 2.48
N GLN A 101 -9.58 -14.70 3.42
CA GLN A 101 -10.84 -13.97 3.57
C GLN A 101 -10.71 -12.50 3.15
N LEU A 102 -11.85 -11.88 2.85
CA LEU A 102 -11.98 -10.46 2.53
C LEU A 102 -13.14 -9.90 3.36
N ASP A 103 -13.00 -8.64 3.77
CA ASP A 103 -14.02 -7.93 4.52
C ASP A 103 -15.17 -7.47 3.60
N ALA A 104 -16.38 -7.62 4.15
CA ALA A 104 -17.67 -7.24 3.56
C ALA A 104 -17.68 -5.77 3.13
#